data_AF-K9XPX0-F1
#
_entry.id   AF-K9XPX0-F1
#
_cell.length_a   1.000
_cell.length_b   1.000
_cell.length_c   1.000
_cell.angle_alpha   90.00
_cell.angle_beta   90.00
_cell.angle_gamma   90.00
#
_symmetry.space_group_name_H-M   'P 1'
#
loop_
_entity.id
_entity.type
_entity.pdbx_description
1 polymer ?
#
loop_
_entity_poly.entity_id
_entity_poly.type
_entity_poly.pdbx_seq_one_letter_code
_entity_poly.pdbx_strand_id
1 'polypeptide(L)'
;MVDLANDPNAKLLGAGRSGKVFLIRNQTGLLARKIFYADKVAYLIHYFFFGSPNPYIWNEDAINCAFYRRRILSYLVQFWFDQDLRVAEAISTSWNQKFKAYQMDTEFIQGRHVALRQPLNQERIGELSTLVHHIMIPLQNKLIQAGFDGLVWQAGKGTPTALNNFLLTSNISDQYSFVWIDLESGVPALFPLNFLALISFYLPKSIKHGRALFDDVDTQKLKQYVNNFQVNLKQTIGTQQFNELVEYIDQLELHQKKWKSMKRVDRSIQYQLKKELITKQQASWYSNHPLLWYRREFFRILGEVFNNVLIKLPIRIFNKLIQIRYKLFVSRFRKFLFSQRYRLTIAKNYVAKRINIWQDRKQLKNEEADDFLKHLNRETSSEYLNDFGVHLGIKILIKITEYLVIPLLYLIGLIDELFFITWLILGGPIYRTVYTSWRVIQSFINRKEIPWIAFLVGLIPTIGILAYPCQLIYSAQGKKKKIAQFIVYDFFSVIGEKIPGWGGTDTQTEHFFNHLADKIARHKNRTKSL
;
A
#
# COMPACT_ATOMS: atom_id res chain seq x y z
N MET A 1 20.30 12.85 2.95
CA MET A 1 19.71 11.87 2.03
C MET A 1 20.26 12.19 0.66
N VAL A 2 21.20 11.39 0.15
CA VAL A 2 21.76 11.58 -1.19
C VAL A 2 21.11 10.56 -2.10
N ASP A 3 20.42 11.06 -3.12
CA ASP A 3 19.48 10.33 -3.96
C ASP A 3 20.21 9.36 -4.91
N LEU A 4 19.61 8.19 -5.15
CA LEU A 4 19.82 7.42 -6.38
C LEU A 4 19.04 8.04 -7.55
N ALA A 5 18.18 9.04 -7.29
CA ALA A 5 17.52 9.83 -8.33
C ALA A 5 18.51 10.59 -9.25
N ASN A 6 19.79 10.68 -8.88
CA ASN A 6 20.85 11.30 -9.68
C ASN A 6 21.75 10.29 -10.40
N ASP A 7 21.50 8.98 -10.29
CA ASP A 7 22.11 8.02 -11.21
C ASP A 7 21.31 8.08 -12.52
N PRO A 8 21.88 8.58 -13.64
CA PRO A 8 21.16 8.74 -14.89
C PRO A 8 20.59 7.42 -15.43
N ASN A 9 21.06 6.27 -14.94
CA ASN A 9 20.62 4.94 -15.34
C ASN A 9 19.63 4.29 -14.38
N ALA A 10 19.23 4.95 -13.29
CA ALA A 10 18.34 4.39 -12.27
C ALA A 10 16.99 5.13 -12.20
N LYS A 11 15.91 4.45 -12.57
CA LYS A 11 14.53 4.99 -12.41
C LYS A 11 13.85 4.33 -11.22
N LEU A 12 13.36 5.12 -10.27
CA LEU A 12 12.57 4.58 -9.15
C LEU A 12 11.26 3.96 -9.68
N LEU A 13 11.06 2.68 -9.40
CA LEU A 13 9.83 1.95 -9.73
C LEU A 13 8.81 2.00 -8.59
N GLY A 14 9.28 1.87 -7.35
CA GLY A 14 8.41 1.85 -6.18
C GLY A 14 9.16 1.93 -4.86
N ALA A 15 8.43 2.27 -3.81
CA ALA A 15 8.96 2.34 -2.44
C ALA A 15 7.98 1.67 -1.48
N GLY A 16 8.41 0.55 -0.88
CA GLY A 16 7.65 -0.19 0.12
C GLY A 16 8.20 0.02 1.54
N ARG A 17 7.70 -0.80 2.47
CA ARG A 17 8.16 -0.82 3.87
C ARG A 17 9.52 -1.50 4.06
N SER A 18 9.85 -2.43 3.17
CA SER A 18 11.08 -3.25 3.20
C SER A 18 12.22 -2.67 2.35
N GLY A 19 11.93 -1.80 1.39
CA GLY A 19 12.93 -1.30 0.46
C GLY A 19 12.38 -0.43 -0.67
N LYS A 20 13.30 0.08 -1.49
CA LYS A 20 13.04 0.87 -2.69
C LYS A 20 13.51 0.06 -3.88
N VAL A 21 12.71 0.03 -4.94
CA VAL A 21 13.00 -0.72 -6.15
C VAL A 21 13.34 0.25 -7.26
N PHE A 22 14.49 0.04 -7.90
CA PHE A 22 15.00 0.84 -9.01
C PHE A 22 15.09 -0.03 -10.26
N LEU A 23 14.65 0.50 -11.38
CA LEU A 23 14.95 -0.04 -12.71
C LEU A 23 16.36 0.38 -13.06
N ILE A 24 17.20 -0.60 -13.39
CA ILE A 24 18.57 -0.39 -13.81
C ILE A 24 18.76 -1.04 -15.18
N ARG A 25 19.46 -0.34 -16.06
CA ARG A 25 19.89 -0.89 -17.34
C ARG A 25 21.30 -1.47 -17.19
N ASN A 26 21.44 -2.76 -17.44
CA ASN A 26 22.72 -3.45 -17.53
C ASN A 26 23.02 -3.81 -19.00
N GLN A 27 24.23 -4.30 -19.28
CA GLN A 27 24.66 -4.77 -20.60
C GLN A 27 23.77 -5.90 -21.14
N THR A 28 23.18 -6.71 -20.26
CA THR A 28 22.33 -7.86 -20.59
C THR A 28 20.83 -7.56 -20.65
N GLY A 29 20.39 -6.36 -20.26
CA GLY A 29 18.97 -5.99 -20.24
C GLY A 29 18.56 -5.12 -19.07
N LEU A 30 17.25 -5.11 -18.78
CA LEU A 30 16.66 -4.38 -17.66
C LEU A 30 16.57 -5.27 -16.42
N LEU A 31 16.95 -4.74 -15.26
CA LEU A 31 16.85 -5.41 -13.98
C LEU A 31 16.15 -4.54 -12.94
N ALA A 32 15.48 -5.17 -11.99
CA ALA A 32 14.89 -4.52 -10.84
C ALA A 32 15.79 -4.70 -9.63
N ARG A 33 16.43 -3.61 -9.17
CA ARG A 33 17.27 -3.60 -7.98
C ARG A 33 16.48 -3.13 -6.77
N LYS A 34 16.30 -4.00 -5.80
CA LYS A 34 15.71 -3.66 -4.50
C LYS A 34 16.80 -3.36 -3.49
N ILE A 35 16.80 -2.15 -2.96
CA ILE A 35 17.69 -1.73 -1.86
C ILE A 35 16.88 -1.74 -0.58
N PHE A 36 17.35 -2.52 0.39
CA PHE A 36 16.64 -2.69 1.65
C PHE A 36 16.86 -1.49 2.57
N TYR A 37 15.77 -0.99 3.14
CA TYR A 37 15.80 -0.03 4.24
C TYR A 37 14.57 -0.25 5.11
N ALA A 38 14.62 0.24 6.34
CA ALA A 38 13.46 0.22 7.22
C ALA A 38 12.78 1.58 7.14
N ASP A 39 11.49 1.59 6.76
CA ASP A 39 10.66 2.75 7.07
C ASP A 39 10.56 2.93 8.60
N LYS A 40 10.09 4.09 9.08
CA LYS A 40 10.08 4.37 10.52
C LYS A 40 9.22 3.39 11.32
N VAL A 41 8.11 2.91 10.75
CA VAL A 41 7.16 2.05 11.44
C VAL A 41 7.70 0.63 11.50
N ALA A 42 8.15 0.09 10.37
CA ALA A 42 8.85 -1.18 10.26
C ALA A 42 10.11 -1.20 11.13
N TYR A 43 10.86 -0.10 11.19
CA TYR A 43 12.01 0.04 12.09
C TYR A 43 11.60 -0.22 13.54
N LEU A 44 10.57 0.46 14.03
CA LEU A 44 10.08 0.33 15.42
C LEU A 44 9.56 -1.08 15.70
N ILE A 45 8.78 -1.66 14.78
CA ILE A 45 8.24 -3.01 14.92
C ILE A 45 9.38 -4.04 15.00
N HIS A 46 10.34 -3.98 14.07
CA HIS A 46 11.50 -4.89 14.09
C HIS A 46 12.35 -4.70 15.34
N TYR A 47 12.59 -3.45 15.74
CA TYR A 47 13.34 -3.17 16.95
C TYR A 47 12.65 -3.73 18.21
N PHE A 48 11.31 -3.63 18.28
CA PHE A 48 10.52 -4.20 19.36
C PHE A 48 10.61 -5.73 19.42
N PHE A 49 10.47 -6.44 18.30
CA PHE A 49 10.49 -7.91 18.30
C PHE A 49 11.90 -8.51 18.33
N PHE A 50 12.86 -7.91 17.63
CA PHE A 50 14.16 -8.51 17.36
C PHE A 50 15.36 -7.71 17.88
N GLY A 51 15.14 -6.54 18.48
CA GLY A 51 16.20 -5.69 19.04
C GLY A 51 17.06 -4.98 17.99
N SER A 52 16.70 -5.10 16.71
CA SER A 52 17.38 -4.48 15.58
C SER A 52 16.38 -4.21 14.46
N PRO A 53 16.70 -3.34 13.49
CA PRO A 53 15.85 -3.11 12.32
C PRO A 53 15.81 -4.32 11.40
N ASN A 54 15.01 -4.22 10.31
CA ASN A 54 14.85 -5.28 9.33
C ASN A 54 16.20 -5.93 8.95
N PRO A 55 16.38 -7.24 9.16
CA PRO A 55 17.66 -7.91 9.00
C PRO A 55 18.19 -7.92 7.56
N TYR A 56 17.32 -7.80 6.55
CA TYR A 56 17.76 -7.64 5.16
C TYR A 56 18.61 -6.39 4.94
N ILE A 57 18.63 -5.45 5.88
CA ILE A 57 19.46 -4.25 5.76
C ILE A 57 20.93 -4.54 6.10
N TRP A 58 21.21 -5.47 7.01
CA TRP A 58 22.52 -5.53 7.66
C TRP A 58 23.08 -6.94 7.87
N ASN A 59 22.24 -7.98 7.76
CA ASN A 59 22.63 -9.36 7.99
C ASN A 59 22.77 -10.11 6.64
N GLU A 60 23.96 -10.66 6.40
CA GLU A 60 24.28 -11.39 5.17
C GLU A 60 23.50 -12.69 5.03
N ASP A 61 23.41 -13.47 6.12
CA ASP A 61 22.66 -14.71 6.13
C ASP A 61 21.16 -14.46 5.87
N ALA A 62 20.60 -13.35 6.36
CA ALA A 62 19.22 -12.99 6.09
C ALA A 62 18.98 -12.72 4.60
N ILE A 63 19.84 -11.92 3.94
CA ILE A 63 19.67 -11.64 2.52
C ILE A 63 19.90 -12.88 1.65
N ASN A 64 20.83 -13.76 2.03
CA ASN A 64 21.04 -15.04 1.35
C ASN A 64 19.84 -15.97 1.54
N CYS A 65 19.22 -16.00 2.73
CA CYS A 65 17.94 -16.69 2.91
C CYS A 65 16.86 -16.17 1.97
N ALA A 66 16.76 -14.85 1.75
CA ALA A 66 15.79 -14.30 0.80
C ALA A 66 16.09 -14.75 -0.64
N PHE A 67 17.37 -14.71 -1.05
CA PHE A 67 17.82 -15.19 -2.35
C PHE A 67 17.48 -16.66 -2.59
N TYR A 68 17.94 -17.57 -1.73
CA TYR A 68 17.70 -19.01 -1.90
C TYR A 68 16.23 -19.36 -1.82
N ARG A 69 15.46 -18.73 -0.92
CA ARG A 69 14.02 -18.94 -0.84
C ARG A 69 13.31 -18.60 -2.15
N ARG A 70 13.72 -17.53 -2.82
CA ARG A 70 13.18 -17.14 -4.13
C ARG A 70 13.58 -18.12 -5.23
N ARG A 71 14.82 -18.61 -5.25
CA ARG A 71 15.29 -19.68 -6.19
C ARG A 71 14.57 -21.01 -5.96
N ILE A 72 14.30 -21.37 -4.71
CA ILE A 72 13.51 -22.56 -4.39
C ILE A 72 12.07 -22.38 -4.88
N LEU A 73 11.48 -21.21 -4.60
CA LEU A 73 10.09 -20.95 -4.99
C LEU A 73 9.92 -20.80 -6.50
N SER A 74 10.91 -20.38 -7.29
CA SER A 74 10.79 -20.40 -8.75
C SER A 74 10.54 -21.82 -9.27
N TYR A 75 11.24 -22.82 -8.74
CA TYR A 75 11.04 -24.21 -9.12
C TYR A 75 9.72 -24.80 -8.58
N LEU A 76 9.41 -24.55 -7.30
CA LEU A 76 8.20 -25.09 -6.70
C LEU A 76 6.92 -24.47 -7.28
N VAL A 77 6.93 -23.18 -7.57
CA VAL A 77 5.79 -22.50 -8.17
C VAL A 77 5.56 -22.97 -9.61
N GLN A 78 6.61 -23.16 -10.40
CA GLN A 78 6.50 -23.78 -11.72
C GLN A 78 5.88 -25.18 -11.62
N PHE A 79 6.28 -25.97 -10.63
CA PHE A 79 5.67 -27.28 -10.38
C PHE A 79 4.19 -27.20 -9.96
N TRP A 80 3.79 -26.18 -9.19
CA TRP A 80 2.43 -26.06 -8.67
C TRP A 80 1.42 -25.44 -9.64
N PHE A 81 1.88 -24.52 -10.50
CA PHE A 81 1.01 -23.65 -11.31
C PHE A 81 1.39 -23.62 -12.79
N ASP A 82 2.42 -24.36 -13.20
CA ASP A 82 2.91 -24.37 -14.58
C ASP A 82 3.14 -22.95 -15.12
N GLN A 83 2.33 -22.48 -16.08
CA GLN A 83 2.45 -21.16 -16.69
C GLN A 83 1.56 -20.08 -16.05
N ASP A 84 0.64 -20.47 -15.16
CA ASP A 84 -0.34 -19.56 -14.55
C ASP A 84 0.31 -18.62 -13.51
N LEU A 85 1.37 -19.10 -12.85
CA LEU A 85 2.16 -18.32 -11.90
C LEU A 85 3.65 -18.61 -12.07
N ARG A 86 4.46 -17.56 -12.09
CA ARG A 86 5.93 -17.65 -11.94
C ARG A 86 6.43 -16.75 -10.80
N VAL A 87 7.65 -16.96 -10.36
CA VAL A 87 8.34 -16.07 -9.40
C VAL A 87 9.37 -15.25 -10.15
N ALA A 88 9.46 -13.94 -9.88
CA ALA A 88 10.50 -13.11 -10.48
C ALA A 88 11.89 -13.56 -10.03
N GLU A 89 12.75 -13.90 -10.98
CA GLU A 89 14.03 -14.55 -10.72
C GLU A 89 14.96 -13.69 -9.85
N ALA A 90 15.59 -14.31 -8.85
CA ALA A 90 16.67 -13.69 -8.08
C ALA A 90 17.98 -13.84 -8.85
N ILE A 91 18.64 -12.73 -9.16
CA ILE A 91 19.88 -12.71 -9.96
C ILE A 91 21.10 -12.66 -9.04
N SER A 92 21.14 -11.70 -8.11
CA SER A 92 22.27 -11.56 -7.18
C SER A 92 21.93 -10.77 -5.94
N THR A 93 22.77 -10.89 -4.91
CA THR A 93 22.75 -10.06 -3.70
C THR A 93 24.10 -9.36 -3.56
N SER A 94 24.10 -8.15 -3.00
CA SER A 94 25.34 -7.40 -2.77
C SER A 94 25.18 -6.37 -1.65
N TRP A 95 26.31 -5.93 -1.09
CA TRP A 95 26.33 -4.82 -0.14
C TRP A 95 26.43 -3.49 -0.88
N ASN A 96 25.50 -2.57 -0.61
CA ASN A 96 25.55 -1.21 -1.12
C ASN A 96 26.23 -0.28 -0.12
N GLN A 97 27.47 0.12 -0.41
CA GLN A 97 28.26 0.97 0.49
C GLN A 97 27.62 2.36 0.71
N LYS A 98 27.00 2.94 -0.33
CA LYS A 98 26.37 4.27 -0.26
C LYS A 98 25.19 4.29 0.71
N PHE A 99 24.34 3.26 0.66
CA PHE A 99 23.17 3.14 1.56
C PHE A 99 23.50 2.41 2.87
N LYS A 100 24.72 1.87 2.99
CA LYS A 100 25.14 0.94 4.04
C LYS A 100 24.09 -0.15 4.25
N ALA A 101 23.60 -0.73 3.17
CA ALA A 101 22.52 -1.72 3.23
C ALA A 101 22.70 -2.77 2.15
N TYR A 102 22.19 -3.99 2.37
CA TYR A 102 22.14 -4.97 1.29
C TYR A 102 21.14 -4.57 0.21
N GLN A 103 21.39 -5.06 -0.99
CA GLN A 103 20.53 -4.97 -2.16
C GLN A 103 20.38 -6.36 -2.80
N MET A 104 19.29 -6.54 -3.54
CA MET A 104 19.04 -7.73 -4.35
C MET A 104 18.60 -7.30 -5.74
N ASP A 105 19.23 -7.89 -6.74
CA ASP A 105 18.88 -7.73 -8.14
C ASP A 105 17.98 -8.86 -8.57
N THR A 106 16.89 -8.50 -9.24
CA THR A 106 15.89 -9.45 -9.73
C THR A 106 15.57 -9.13 -11.19
N GLU A 107 14.99 -10.12 -11.87
CA GLU A 107 14.39 -9.90 -13.19
C GLU A 107 13.42 -8.71 -13.15
N PHE A 108 13.46 -7.87 -14.20
CA PHE A 108 12.45 -6.83 -14.39
C PHE A 108 11.23 -7.41 -15.12
N ILE A 109 10.09 -7.35 -14.44
CA ILE A 109 8.83 -7.85 -14.98
C ILE A 109 8.03 -6.72 -15.61
N GLN A 110 7.79 -6.81 -16.92
CA GLN A 110 6.90 -5.90 -17.63
C GLN A 110 5.43 -6.32 -17.44
N GLY A 111 4.90 -6.09 -16.24
CA GLY A 111 3.52 -6.41 -15.87
C GLY A 111 2.66 -5.20 -15.51
N ARG A 112 1.46 -5.49 -15.00
CA ARG A 112 0.57 -4.54 -14.32
C ARG A 112 -0.18 -5.22 -13.19
N HIS A 113 -0.71 -4.46 -12.23
CA HIS A 113 -1.63 -5.02 -11.26
C HIS A 113 -3.00 -5.35 -11.89
N VAL A 114 -3.79 -6.14 -11.17
CA VAL A 114 -5.17 -6.45 -11.56
C VAL A 114 -6.02 -5.18 -11.61
N ALA A 115 -6.98 -5.15 -12.53
CA ALA A 115 -7.77 -3.96 -12.77
C ALA A 115 -8.78 -3.67 -11.66
N LEU A 116 -8.90 -2.40 -11.29
CA LEU A 116 -10.02 -1.87 -10.52
C LEU A 116 -11.28 -1.86 -11.38
N ARG A 117 -12.46 -1.96 -10.75
CA ARG A 117 -13.73 -1.76 -11.45
C ARG A 117 -13.85 -0.30 -11.86
N GLN A 118 -14.38 -0.11 -13.06
CA GLN A 118 -14.59 1.19 -13.68
C GLN A 118 -15.79 1.13 -14.66
N PRO A 119 -16.42 2.26 -15.00
CA PRO A 119 -17.71 2.27 -15.69
C PRO A 119 -17.67 2.06 -17.21
N LEU A 120 -16.51 2.11 -17.87
CA LEU A 120 -16.37 1.96 -19.32
C LEU A 120 -16.20 0.51 -19.78
N ASN A 121 -15.42 -0.29 -19.05
CA ASN A 121 -15.06 -1.65 -19.45
C ASN A 121 -15.27 -2.65 -18.30
N GLN A 122 -15.93 -3.77 -18.59
CA GLN A 122 -16.21 -4.86 -17.67
C GLN A 122 -15.46 -6.16 -17.98
N GLU A 123 -14.73 -6.23 -19.09
CA GLU A 123 -13.97 -7.42 -19.52
C GLU A 123 -12.93 -7.83 -18.47
N ARG A 124 -12.39 -6.86 -17.72
CA ARG A 124 -11.33 -7.09 -16.72
C ARG A 124 -11.83 -7.42 -15.31
N ILE A 125 -13.14 -7.63 -15.12
CA ILE A 125 -13.72 -7.92 -13.79
C ILE A 125 -13.24 -9.28 -13.25
N GLY A 126 -12.93 -10.24 -14.12
CA GLY A 126 -12.49 -11.58 -13.74
C GLY A 126 -11.09 -11.61 -13.09
N GLU A 127 -10.22 -10.65 -13.43
CA GLU A 127 -8.80 -10.64 -13.03
C GLU A 127 -8.58 -10.82 -11.53
N LEU A 128 -9.31 -10.06 -10.70
CA LEU A 128 -9.19 -10.12 -9.24
C LEU A 128 -9.64 -11.48 -8.70
N SER A 129 -10.75 -12.02 -9.23
CA SER A 129 -11.29 -13.29 -8.76
C SER A 129 -10.34 -14.44 -9.10
N THR A 130 -9.79 -14.44 -10.32
CA THR A 130 -8.79 -15.41 -10.76
C THR A 130 -7.54 -15.34 -9.88
N LEU A 131 -6.99 -14.14 -9.66
CA LEU A 131 -5.81 -13.98 -8.81
C LEU A 131 -6.06 -14.49 -7.39
N VAL A 132 -7.19 -14.15 -6.77
CA VAL A 132 -7.46 -14.56 -5.39
C VAL A 132 -7.74 -16.06 -5.27
N HIS A 133 -8.64 -16.59 -6.09
CA HIS A 133 -9.17 -17.95 -5.90
C HIS A 133 -8.36 -19.02 -6.62
N HIS A 134 -7.76 -18.73 -7.78
CA HIS A 134 -6.99 -19.72 -8.54
C HIS A 134 -5.50 -19.66 -8.23
N ILE A 135 -4.99 -18.51 -7.76
CA ILE A 135 -3.56 -18.34 -7.48
C ILE A 135 -3.29 -18.21 -5.98
N MET A 136 -3.75 -17.13 -5.34
CA MET A 136 -3.34 -16.79 -3.97
C MET A 136 -3.78 -17.84 -2.93
N ILE A 137 -5.04 -18.29 -2.95
CA ILE A 137 -5.54 -19.29 -1.98
C ILE A 137 -4.83 -20.64 -2.17
N PRO A 138 -4.73 -21.22 -3.38
CA PRO A 138 -3.95 -22.44 -3.60
C PRO A 138 -2.48 -22.27 -3.22
N LEU A 139 -1.87 -21.13 -3.53
CA LEU A 139 -0.47 -20.84 -3.20
C LEU A 139 -0.27 -20.83 -1.68
N GLN A 140 -1.17 -20.21 -0.91
CA GLN A 140 -1.12 -20.26 0.55
C GLN A 140 -1.10 -21.71 1.06
N ASN A 141 -1.94 -22.58 0.52
CA ASN A 141 -1.99 -23.98 0.92
C ASN A 141 -0.70 -24.73 0.55
N LYS A 142 -0.18 -24.54 -0.65
CA LYS A 142 1.08 -25.14 -1.11
C LYS A 142 2.27 -24.67 -0.27
N LEU A 143 2.35 -23.37 0.06
CA LEU A 143 3.37 -22.82 0.96
C LEU A 143 3.31 -23.46 2.35
N ILE A 144 2.11 -23.62 2.92
CA ILE A 144 1.93 -24.30 4.22
C ILE A 144 2.36 -25.76 4.14
N GLN A 145 2.00 -26.47 3.06
CA GLN A 145 2.36 -27.87 2.84
C GLN A 145 3.86 -28.07 2.64
N ALA A 146 4.55 -27.13 1.97
CA ALA A 146 5.99 -27.17 1.75
C ALA A 146 6.81 -26.59 2.91
N GLY A 147 6.18 -25.97 3.92
CA GLY A 147 6.88 -25.48 5.12
C GLY A 147 7.30 -24.01 5.09
N PHE A 148 6.82 -23.21 4.14
CA PHE A 148 7.08 -21.77 4.06
C PHE A 148 6.19 -20.95 5.01
N ASP A 149 6.24 -21.28 6.30
CA ASP A 149 5.33 -20.74 7.32
C ASP A 149 5.30 -19.21 7.36
N GLY A 150 6.46 -18.55 7.25
CA GLY A 150 6.58 -17.09 7.29
C GLY A 150 6.16 -16.37 6.01
N LEU A 151 6.02 -17.07 4.88
CA LEU A 151 5.72 -16.46 3.57
C LEU A 151 4.26 -16.50 3.19
N VAL A 152 3.46 -17.31 3.87
CA VAL A 152 2.02 -17.44 3.60
C VAL A 152 1.31 -16.08 3.66
N TRP A 153 1.84 -15.17 4.48
CA TRP A 153 1.44 -13.77 4.56
C TRP A 153 1.63 -13.01 3.23
N GLN A 154 2.76 -13.21 2.55
CA GLN A 154 3.07 -12.58 1.26
C GLN A 154 2.22 -13.13 0.11
N ALA A 155 1.58 -14.29 0.31
CA ALA A 155 0.54 -14.84 -0.56
C ALA A 155 -0.88 -14.45 -0.13
N GLY A 156 -1.03 -13.59 0.89
CA GLY A 156 -2.30 -12.94 1.25
C GLY A 156 -3.11 -13.54 2.39
N LYS A 157 -2.57 -14.51 3.14
CA LYS A 157 -3.31 -15.09 4.28
C LYS A 157 -3.51 -14.05 5.39
N GLY A 158 -4.71 -13.46 5.44
CA GLY A 158 -5.06 -12.41 6.39
C GLY A 158 -4.48 -11.03 6.07
N THR A 159 -3.87 -10.86 4.89
CA THR A 159 -3.12 -9.66 4.53
C THR A 159 -3.55 -9.11 3.19
N PRO A 160 -4.32 -8.02 3.18
CA PRO A 160 -4.81 -7.45 1.93
C PRO A 160 -3.71 -6.79 1.08
N THR A 161 -2.59 -6.39 1.69
CA THR A 161 -1.50 -5.75 0.96
C THR A 161 -0.83 -6.71 -0.01
N ALA A 162 -0.82 -8.01 0.27
CA ALA A 162 -0.14 -9.03 -0.55
C ALA A 162 -0.61 -9.09 -2.01
N LEU A 163 -1.81 -8.56 -2.32
CA LEU A 163 -2.29 -8.48 -3.71
C LEU A 163 -1.31 -7.71 -4.62
N ASN A 164 -0.62 -6.70 -4.08
CA ASN A 164 0.34 -5.89 -4.82
C ASN A 164 1.65 -6.63 -5.15
N ASN A 165 1.86 -7.81 -4.55
CA ASN A 165 2.99 -8.67 -4.87
C ASN A 165 2.77 -9.45 -6.17
N PHE A 166 1.61 -9.34 -6.82
CA PHE A 166 1.31 -10.06 -8.05
C PHE A 166 1.14 -9.09 -9.22
N LEU A 167 1.84 -9.39 -10.31
CA LEU A 167 1.74 -8.68 -11.58
C LEU A 167 1.13 -9.60 -12.63
N LEU A 168 0.09 -9.13 -13.31
CA LEU A 168 -0.45 -9.76 -14.50
C LEU A 168 0.46 -9.43 -15.69
N THR A 169 0.92 -10.46 -16.41
CA THR A 169 1.81 -10.34 -17.58
C THR A 169 1.17 -10.78 -18.89
N SER A 170 0.22 -11.72 -18.85
CA SER A 170 -0.53 -12.15 -20.02
C SER A 170 -2.01 -12.27 -19.70
N ASN A 171 -2.84 -11.90 -20.67
CA ASN A 171 -4.29 -12.13 -20.68
C ASN A 171 -4.68 -12.48 -22.12
N ILE A 172 -4.43 -13.73 -22.50
CA ILE A 172 -4.77 -14.26 -23.83
C ILE A 172 -5.95 -15.20 -23.64
N SER A 173 -7.07 -14.95 -24.32
CA SER A 173 -8.26 -15.81 -24.30
C SER A 173 -8.76 -16.17 -22.89
N ASP A 174 -8.81 -15.18 -21.98
CA ASP A 174 -9.20 -15.36 -20.56
C ASP A 174 -8.28 -16.28 -19.73
N GLN A 175 -7.11 -16.65 -20.25
CA GLN A 175 -6.03 -17.24 -19.47
C GLN A 175 -5.12 -16.14 -18.92
N TYR A 176 -5.07 -16.06 -17.59
CA TYR A 176 -4.32 -15.06 -16.85
C TYR A 176 -3.01 -15.66 -16.34
N SER A 177 -1.88 -15.10 -16.76
CA SER A 177 -0.56 -15.48 -16.23
C SER A 177 -0.03 -14.38 -15.33
N PHE A 178 0.38 -14.77 -14.12
CA PHE A 178 0.85 -13.86 -13.09
C PHE A 178 2.32 -14.09 -12.75
N VAL A 179 2.97 -13.04 -12.24
CA VAL A 179 4.30 -13.09 -11.65
C VAL A 179 4.23 -12.64 -10.21
N TRP A 180 4.69 -13.49 -9.30
CA TRP A 180 4.88 -13.16 -7.90
C TRP A 180 6.23 -12.44 -7.70
N ILE A 181 6.15 -11.20 -7.27
CA ILE A 181 7.25 -10.32 -6.93
C ILE A 181 7.28 -10.08 -5.40
N ASP A 182 8.38 -9.50 -4.92
CA ASP A 182 8.53 -9.07 -3.52
C ASP A 182 8.20 -10.14 -2.46
N LEU A 183 9.07 -11.17 -2.38
CA LEU A 183 8.92 -12.30 -1.45
C LEU A 183 9.56 -12.02 -0.07
N GLU A 184 9.99 -10.79 0.19
CA GLU A 184 10.69 -10.41 1.43
C GLU A 184 9.84 -9.50 2.30
N SER A 185 9.54 -9.98 3.51
CA SER A 185 8.67 -9.26 4.42
C SER A 185 9.31 -7.96 4.94
N GLY A 186 8.51 -6.90 4.98
CA GLY A 186 8.87 -5.64 5.65
C GLY A 186 8.67 -5.67 7.15
N VAL A 187 7.76 -6.51 7.65
CA VAL A 187 7.38 -6.63 9.08
C VAL A 187 7.07 -8.10 9.42
N PRO A 188 7.16 -8.51 10.69
CA PRO A 188 6.67 -9.81 11.15
C PRO A 188 5.20 -10.05 10.79
N ALA A 189 4.86 -11.30 10.51
CA ALA A 189 3.51 -11.74 10.16
C ALA A 189 2.61 -11.84 11.41
N LEU A 190 2.48 -10.74 12.16
CA LEU A 190 1.74 -10.67 13.42
C LEU A 190 0.62 -9.63 13.43
N PHE A 191 0.37 -8.95 12.31
CA PHE A 191 -0.62 -7.87 12.22
C PHE A 191 -1.69 -8.10 11.14
N PRO A 192 -2.22 -9.33 10.94
CA PRO A 192 -3.18 -9.58 9.86
C PRO A 192 -4.43 -8.75 10.09
N LEU A 193 -5.03 -8.28 9.00
CA LEU A 193 -6.37 -7.69 9.08
C LEU A 193 -7.37 -8.72 9.57
N ASN A 194 -7.21 -9.98 9.14
CA ASN A 194 -8.02 -11.09 9.62
C ASN A 194 -7.47 -11.62 10.96
N PHE A 195 -8.12 -11.22 12.06
CA PHE A 195 -7.79 -11.67 13.42
C PHE A 195 -7.83 -13.20 13.58
N LEU A 196 -8.72 -13.90 12.87
CA LEU A 196 -8.76 -15.37 12.92
C LEU A 196 -7.47 -15.98 12.36
N ALA A 197 -6.86 -15.39 11.32
CA ALA A 197 -5.57 -15.86 10.81
C ALA A 197 -4.44 -15.65 11.83
N LEU A 198 -4.51 -14.59 12.64
CA LEU A 198 -3.55 -14.37 13.73
C LEU A 198 -3.57 -15.53 14.71
N ILE A 199 -4.75 -15.87 15.24
CA ILE A 199 -4.89 -16.89 16.28
C ILE A 199 -4.72 -18.31 15.71
N SER A 200 -5.33 -18.61 14.57
CA SER A 200 -5.35 -19.98 14.03
C SER A 200 -4.05 -20.40 13.36
N PHE A 201 -3.22 -19.44 12.91
CA PHE A 201 -2.02 -19.75 12.13
C PHE A 201 -0.78 -19.04 12.67
N TYR A 202 -0.76 -17.71 12.69
CA TYR A 202 0.48 -16.97 12.94
C TYR A 202 1.01 -17.09 14.37
N LEU A 203 0.14 -17.07 15.38
CA LEU A 203 0.54 -17.27 16.79
C LEU A 203 1.04 -18.70 17.04
N PRO A 204 0.31 -19.78 16.68
CA PRO A 204 0.81 -21.15 16.80
C PRO A 204 2.15 -21.36 16.10
N LYS A 205 2.34 -20.80 14.90
CA LYS A 205 3.61 -20.88 14.18
C LYS A 205 4.73 -20.08 14.86
N SER A 206 4.42 -18.91 15.40
CA SER A 206 5.39 -18.14 16.18
C SER A 206 5.85 -18.90 17.42
N ILE A 207 4.92 -19.60 18.09
CA ILE A 207 5.23 -20.48 19.24
C ILE A 207 6.12 -21.65 18.78
N LYS A 208 5.76 -22.33 17.70
CA LYS A 208 6.57 -23.43 17.12
C LYS A 208 8.02 -23.00 16.83
N HIS A 209 8.21 -21.80 16.28
CA HIS A 209 9.52 -21.26 15.94
C HIS A 209 10.23 -20.58 17.11
N GLY A 210 9.55 -20.39 18.25
CA GLY A 210 10.07 -19.71 19.44
C GLY A 210 10.33 -18.20 19.26
N ARG A 211 9.69 -17.56 18.27
CA ARG A 211 9.90 -16.15 17.91
C ARG A 211 8.74 -15.58 17.10
N ALA A 212 8.67 -14.27 16.99
CA ALA A 212 7.78 -13.60 16.03
C ALA A 212 8.06 -14.10 14.61
N LEU A 213 7.02 -14.62 13.94
CA LEU A 213 7.14 -15.19 12.61
C LEU A 213 7.56 -14.12 11.59
N PHE A 214 8.72 -14.32 10.97
CA PHE A 214 9.27 -13.42 9.97
C PHE A 214 10.05 -14.22 8.94
N ASP A 215 9.40 -14.54 7.83
CA ASP A 215 9.98 -15.25 6.71
C ASP A 215 10.64 -16.60 7.08
N ASP A 216 10.19 -17.23 8.17
CA ASP A 216 10.68 -18.54 8.62
C ASP A 216 10.23 -19.66 7.66
N VAL A 217 11.14 -20.57 7.36
CA VAL A 217 10.90 -21.79 6.58
C VAL A 217 11.24 -23.00 7.44
N ASP A 218 10.33 -23.96 7.53
CA ASP A 218 10.59 -25.27 8.12
C ASP A 218 11.35 -26.13 7.09
N THR A 219 12.67 -26.10 7.15
CA THR A 219 13.55 -26.76 6.18
C THR A 219 13.44 -28.28 6.23
N GLN A 220 13.16 -28.86 7.39
CA GLN A 220 12.91 -30.30 7.52
C GLN A 220 11.63 -30.68 6.76
N LYS A 221 10.54 -29.93 6.97
CA LYS A 221 9.29 -30.14 6.23
C LYS A 221 9.46 -29.91 4.73
N LEU A 222 10.24 -28.92 4.34
CA LEU A 222 10.55 -28.63 2.94
C LEU A 222 11.31 -29.78 2.26
N LYS A 223 12.34 -30.33 2.92
CA LYS A 223 13.09 -31.49 2.44
C LYS A 223 12.18 -32.72 2.28
N GLN A 224 11.34 -32.99 3.28
CA GLN A 224 10.35 -34.07 3.20
C GLN A 224 9.38 -33.86 2.04
N TYR A 225 8.89 -32.64 1.85
CA TYR A 225 8.00 -32.30 0.74
C TYR A 225 8.66 -32.58 -0.62
N VAL A 226 9.88 -32.07 -0.84
CA VAL A 226 10.61 -32.28 -2.10
C VAL A 226 10.93 -33.75 -2.35
N ASN A 227 11.28 -34.50 -1.31
CA ASN A 227 11.52 -35.94 -1.41
C ASN A 227 10.24 -36.71 -1.80
N ASN A 228 9.10 -36.38 -1.18
CA ASN A 228 7.83 -37.03 -1.47
C ASN A 228 7.34 -36.79 -2.90
N PHE A 229 7.67 -35.64 -3.50
CA PHE A 229 7.32 -35.29 -4.87
C PHE A 229 8.48 -35.42 -5.86
N GLN A 230 9.56 -36.14 -5.50
CA GLN A 230 10.79 -36.19 -6.29
C GLN A 230 10.56 -36.60 -7.74
N VAL A 231 9.78 -37.65 -7.99
CA VAL A 231 9.53 -38.17 -9.34
C VAL A 231 8.83 -37.12 -10.19
N ASN A 232 7.74 -36.53 -9.67
CA ASN A 232 6.97 -35.50 -10.36
C ASN A 232 7.80 -34.23 -10.58
N LEU A 233 8.57 -33.78 -9.59
CA LEU A 233 9.45 -32.63 -9.73
C LEU A 233 10.49 -32.86 -10.84
N LYS A 234 11.17 -34.01 -10.85
CA LYS A 234 12.13 -34.34 -11.91
C LYS A 234 11.50 -34.38 -13.30
N GLN A 235 10.24 -34.80 -13.41
CA GLN A 235 9.49 -34.76 -14.67
C GLN A 235 9.17 -33.33 -15.11
N THR A 236 8.81 -32.44 -14.18
CA THR A 236 8.38 -31.07 -14.51
C THR A 236 9.54 -30.10 -14.75
N ILE A 237 10.54 -30.08 -13.85
CA ILE A 237 11.67 -29.13 -13.91
C ILE A 237 12.97 -29.77 -14.46
N GLY A 238 12.99 -31.09 -14.63
CA GLY A 238 14.18 -31.82 -15.07
C GLY A 238 15.15 -32.13 -13.93
N THR A 239 16.05 -33.09 -14.20
CA THR A 239 16.98 -33.62 -13.18
C THR A 239 18.01 -32.59 -12.72
N GLN A 240 18.49 -31.73 -13.61
CA GLN A 240 19.47 -30.69 -13.26
C GLN A 240 18.86 -29.67 -12.29
N GLN A 241 17.70 -29.08 -12.63
CA GLN A 241 17.03 -28.10 -11.78
C GLN A 241 16.58 -28.72 -10.45
N PHE A 242 16.21 -30.01 -10.44
CA PHE A 242 15.94 -30.72 -9.19
C PHE A 242 17.17 -30.80 -8.28
N ASN A 243 18.36 -31.07 -8.83
CA ASN A 243 19.58 -31.10 -8.02
C ASN A 243 19.91 -29.71 -7.47
N GLU A 244 19.76 -28.66 -8.27
CA GLU A 244 19.91 -27.27 -7.80
C GLU A 244 18.89 -26.92 -6.71
N LEU A 245 17.63 -27.36 -6.84
CA LEU A 245 16.60 -27.16 -5.83
C LEU A 245 17.03 -27.75 -4.48
N VAL A 246 17.56 -28.98 -4.47
CA VAL A 246 18.05 -29.62 -3.24
C VAL A 246 19.23 -28.84 -2.65
N GLU A 247 20.19 -28.43 -3.48
CA GLU A 247 21.32 -27.62 -3.04
C GLU A 247 20.88 -26.28 -2.43
N TYR A 248 19.96 -25.57 -3.07
CA TYR A 248 19.43 -24.31 -2.55
C TYR A 248 18.71 -24.50 -1.20
N ILE A 249 18.04 -25.65 -0.98
CA ILE A 249 17.42 -25.97 0.32
C ILE A 249 18.48 -26.14 1.41
N ASP A 250 19.60 -26.80 1.10
CA ASP A 250 20.71 -26.95 2.05
C ASP A 250 21.37 -25.60 2.37
N GLN A 251 21.58 -24.75 1.36
CA GLN A 251 22.10 -23.40 1.57
C GLN A 251 21.13 -22.53 2.38
N LEU A 252 19.83 -22.62 2.10
CA LEU A 252 18.80 -21.93 2.88
C LEU A 252 18.84 -22.36 4.35
N GLU A 253 18.95 -23.66 4.63
CA GLU A 253 19.05 -24.17 6.00
C GLU A 253 20.28 -23.63 6.74
N LEU A 254 21.44 -23.66 6.08
CA LEU A 254 22.70 -23.18 6.64
C LEU A 254 22.61 -21.70 7.03
N HIS A 255 22.18 -20.84 6.11
CA HIS A 255 22.04 -19.41 6.37
C HIS A 255 20.92 -19.12 7.38
N GLN A 256 19.79 -19.83 7.30
CA GLN A 256 18.68 -19.61 8.22
C GLN A 256 19.11 -19.96 9.64
N LYS A 257 19.84 -21.05 9.85
CA LYS A 257 20.37 -21.43 11.16
C LYS A 257 21.27 -20.35 11.74
N LYS A 258 22.20 -19.80 10.94
CA LYS A 258 23.09 -18.70 11.36
C LYS A 258 22.32 -17.44 11.74
N TRP A 259 21.45 -16.96 10.86
CA TRP A 259 20.65 -15.75 11.10
C TRP A 259 19.72 -15.90 12.32
N LYS A 260 18.98 -17.00 12.37
CA LYS A 260 17.89 -17.19 13.32
C LYS A 260 18.38 -17.58 14.72
N SER A 261 19.57 -18.15 14.86
CA SER A 261 20.19 -18.45 16.16
C SER A 261 20.75 -17.23 16.90
N MET A 262 20.94 -16.09 16.21
CA MET A 262 21.45 -14.87 16.84
C MET A 262 20.54 -14.38 17.97
N LYS A 263 21.11 -14.07 19.14
CA LYS A 263 20.37 -13.47 20.25
C LYS A 263 19.99 -12.02 19.91
N ARG A 264 18.96 -11.52 20.60
CA ARG A 264 18.46 -10.15 20.44
C ARG A 264 19.56 -9.08 20.58
N VAL A 265 20.42 -9.23 21.59
CA VAL A 265 21.54 -8.30 21.85
C VAL A 265 22.55 -8.32 20.71
N ASP A 266 22.95 -9.52 20.27
CA ASP A 266 23.92 -9.69 19.19
C ASP A 266 23.42 -9.04 17.89
N ARG A 267 22.12 -9.19 17.58
CA ARG A 267 21.51 -8.53 16.41
C ARG A 267 21.64 -7.01 16.49
N SER A 268 21.36 -6.44 17.66
CA SER A 268 21.45 -5.00 17.90
C SER A 268 22.89 -4.50 17.73
N ILE A 269 23.87 -5.19 18.32
CA ILE A 269 25.29 -4.85 18.23
C ILE A 269 25.80 -4.98 16.80
N GLN A 270 25.51 -6.10 16.13
CA GLN A 270 25.96 -6.36 14.75
C GLN A 270 25.35 -5.35 13.77
N TYR A 271 24.09 -4.96 13.96
CA TYR A 271 23.49 -3.87 13.19
C TYR A 271 24.29 -2.56 13.34
N GLN A 272 24.58 -2.14 14.58
CA GLN A 272 25.30 -0.90 14.85
C GLN A 272 26.75 -0.96 14.32
N LEU A 273 27.40 -2.12 14.41
CA LEU A 273 28.73 -2.37 13.85
C LEU A 273 28.71 -2.27 12.33
N LYS A 274 27.74 -2.92 11.67
CA LYS A 274 27.58 -2.88 10.21
C LYS A 274 27.26 -1.48 9.69
N LYS A 275 26.62 -0.64 10.51
CA LYS A 275 26.38 0.78 10.23
C LYS A 275 27.59 1.68 10.52
N GLU A 276 28.67 1.12 11.06
CA GLU A 276 29.90 1.82 11.49
C GLU A 276 29.63 2.83 12.61
N LEU A 277 28.62 2.57 13.44
CA LEU A 277 28.28 3.39 14.60
C LEU A 277 29.02 2.96 15.87
N ILE A 278 29.66 1.79 15.82
CA ILE A 278 30.57 1.26 16.85
C ILE A 278 31.76 0.59 16.17
N THR A 279 32.87 0.50 16.90
CA THR A 279 34.07 -0.24 16.45
C THR A 279 33.96 -1.73 16.77
N LYS A 280 34.81 -2.56 16.13
CA LYS A 280 34.89 -4.01 16.43
C LYS A 280 35.22 -4.28 17.90
N GLN A 281 36.10 -3.48 18.49
CA GLN A 281 36.47 -3.59 19.91
C GLN A 281 35.27 -3.29 20.82
N GLN A 282 34.52 -2.22 20.54
CA GLN A 282 33.30 -1.91 21.28
C GLN A 282 32.25 -3.00 21.15
N ALA A 283 32.06 -3.55 19.93
CA ALA A 283 31.13 -4.64 19.70
C ALA A 283 31.47 -5.87 20.56
N SER A 284 32.73 -6.28 20.59
CA SER A 284 33.20 -7.39 21.44
C SER A 284 32.98 -7.11 22.93
N TRP A 285 33.28 -5.89 23.39
CA TRP A 285 33.07 -5.51 24.78
C TRP A 285 31.59 -5.55 25.19
N TYR A 286 30.69 -5.02 24.35
CA TYR A 286 29.25 -5.04 24.61
C TYR A 286 28.63 -6.44 24.52
N SER A 287 29.17 -7.31 23.67
CA SER A 287 28.77 -8.73 23.64
C SER A 287 29.04 -9.43 24.97
N ASN A 288 30.11 -9.04 25.67
CA ASN A 288 30.42 -9.54 27.02
C ASN A 288 29.63 -8.80 28.14
N HIS A 289 29.08 -7.62 27.86
CA HIS A 289 28.34 -6.80 28.85
C HIS A 289 26.95 -6.35 28.34
N PRO A 290 25.97 -7.28 28.19
CA PRO A 290 24.66 -6.97 27.60
C PRO A 290 23.85 -5.90 28.33
N LEU A 291 23.95 -5.80 29.66
CA LEU A 291 23.20 -4.80 30.43
C LEU A 291 23.64 -3.37 30.10
N LEU A 292 24.94 -3.17 29.87
CA LEU A 292 25.50 -1.88 29.48
C LEU A 292 25.11 -1.50 28.05
N TRP A 293 24.93 -2.49 27.17
CA TRP A 293 24.35 -2.28 25.85
C TRP A 293 22.92 -1.74 25.93
N TYR A 294 22.06 -2.40 26.71
CA TYR A 294 20.67 -1.97 26.85
C TYR A 294 20.54 -0.58 27.45
N ARG A 295 21.36 -0.26 28.47
CA ARG A 295 21.41 1.09 29.05
C ARG A 295 21.76 2.14 27.99
N ARG A 296 22.79 1.88 27.17
CA ARG A 296 23.19 2.77 26.08
C ARG A 296 22.07 2.97 25.07
N GLU A 297 21.45 1.90 24.59
CA GLU A 297 20.38 1.98 23.59
C GLU A 297 19.15 2.71 24.12
N PHE A 298 18.81 2.53 25.39
CA PHE A 298 17.72 3.26 26.04
C PHE A 298 17.96 4.78 26.01
N PHE A 299 19.13 5.25 26.46
CA PHE A 299 19.46 6.68 26.44
C PHE A 299 19.55 7.25 25.02
N ARG A 300 20.05 6.46 24.05
CA ARG A 300 20.06 6.86 22.63
C ARG A 300 18.65 7.12 22.10
N ILE A 301 17.72 6.18 22.34
CA ILE A 301 16.33 6.30 21.89
C ILE A 301 15.65 7.49 22.58
N LEU A 302 15.85 7.64 23.89
CA LEU A 302 15.28 8.75 24.66
C LEU A 302 15.73 10.11 24.11
N GLY A 303 17.03 10.27 23.83
CA GLY A 303 17.60 11.48 23.23
C GLY A 303 17.07 11.75 21.82
N GLU A 304 16.90 10.72 20.99
CA GLU A 304 16.32 10.86 19.65
C GLU A 304 14.85 11.29 19.70
N VAL A 305 14.05 10.71 20.61
CA VAL A 305 12.64 11.08 20.80
C VAL A 305 12.53 12.52 21.28
N PHE A 306 13.30 12.91 22.30
CA PHE A 306 13.31 14.26 22.85
C PHE A 306 13.62 15.32 21.76
N ASN A 307 14.71 15.14 21.02
CA ASN A 307 15.10 16.06 19.95
C ASN A 307 14.07 16.11 18.81
N ASN A 308 13.51 14.97 18.41
CA ASN A 308 12.55 14.94 17.31
C ASN A 308 11.21 15.56 17.67
N VAL A 309 10.70 15.34 18.88
CA VAL A 309 9.37 15.79 19.32
C VAL A 309 9.39 17.23 19.82
N LEU A 310 10.37 17.60 20.65
CA LEU A 310 10.35 18.92 21.31
C LEU A 310 11.04 20.01 20.50
N ILE A 311 12.00 19.67 19.64
CA ILE A 311 12.78 20.66 18.87
C ILE A 311 12.34 20.63 17.40
N LYS A 312 12.54 19.50 16.72
CA LYS A 312 12.36 19.44 15.26
C LYS A 312 10.91 19.55 14.81
N LEU A 313 9.96 18.97 15.55
CA LEU A 313 8.55 19.00 15.17
C LEU A 313 7.98 20.43 15.23
N PRO A 314 8.13 21.20 16.34
CA PRO A 314 7.70 22.60 16.38
C PRO A 314 8.33 23.46 15.29
N ILE A 315 9.66 23.37 15.10
CA ILE A 315 10.36 24.14 14.05
C ILE A 315 9.81 23.80 12.65
N ARG A 316 9.54 22.53 12.35
CA ARG A 316 8.96 22.13 11.07
C ARG A 316 7.55 22.68 10.86
N ILE A 317 6.73 22.70 11.92
CA ILE A 317 5.38 23.26 11.86
C ILE A 317 5.48 24.77 11.60
N PHE A 318 6.31 25.47 12.37
CA PHE A 318 6.55 26.90 12.24
C PHE A 318 7.05 27.30 10.84
N ASN A 319 8.07 26.61 10.33
CA ASN A 319 8.61 26.87 8.99
C ASN A 319 7.56 26.62 7.89
N LYS A 320 6.73 25.59 8.03
CA LYS A 320 5.63 25.34 7.07
C LYS A 320 4.57 26.43 7.10
N LEU A 321 4.25 26.97 8.28
CA LEU A 321 3.27 28.05 8.41
C LEU A 321 3.78 29.34 7.76
N ILE A 322 5.03 29.74 8.03
CA ILE A 322 5.62 30.96 7.46
C ILE A 322 5.72 30.91 5.93
N GLN A 323 5.97 29.73 5.36
CA GLN A 323 6.08 29.56 3.90
C GLN A 323 4.74 29.72 3.16
N ILE A 324 3.61 29.77 3.87
CA ILE A 324 2.30 29.98 3.25
C ILE A 324 2.22 31.43 2.76
N ARG A 325 2.07 31.62 1.45
CA ARG A 325 1.79 32.94 0.86
C ARG A 325 0.34 33.35 1.15
N TYR A 326 0.10 33.87 2.35
CA TYR A 326 -1.25 34.19 2.85
C TYR A 326 -2.07 35.08 1.90
N LYS A 327 -1.45 36.08 1.25
CA LYS A 327 -2.13 36.94 0.25
C LYS A 327 -2.69 36.12 -0.93
N LEU A 328 -1.88 35.20 -1.49
CA LEU A 328 -2.30 34.32 -2.57
C LEU A 328 -3.34 33.30 -2.11
N PHE A 329 -3.20 32.78 -0.89
CA PHE A 329 -4.17 31.87 -0.28
C PHE A 329 -5.54 32.54 -0.16
N VAL A 330 -5.60 33.73 0.44
CA VAL A 330 -6.85 34.51 0.61
C VAL A 330 -7.46 34.89 -0.74
N SER A 331 -6.65 35.32 -1.72
CA SER A 331 -7.15 35.64 -3.07
C SER A 331 -7.77 34.42 -3.76
N ARG A 332 -7.09 33.26 -3.70
CA ARG A 332 -7.61 31.99 -4.25
C ARG A 332 -8.85 31.52 -3.51
N PHE A 333 -8.90 31.74 -2.19
CA PHE A 333 -10.03 31.42 -1.35
C PHE A 333 -11.26 32.27 -1.70
N ARG A 334 -11.08 33.59 -1.85
CA ARG A 334 -12.14 34.49 -2.32
C ARG A 334 -12.65 34.07 -3.71
N LYS A 335 -11.75 33.78 -4.65
CA LYS A 335 -12.14 33.26 -5.98
C LYS A 335 -12.94 31.95 -5.86
N PHE A 336 -12.57 31.07 -4.94
CA PHE A 336 -13.31 29.83 -4.68
C PHE A 336 -14.74 30.07 -4.19
N LEU A 337 -14.94 30.99 -3.24
CA LEU A 337 -16.28 31.28 -2.71
C LEU A 337 -17.20 31.92 -3.76
N PHE A 338 -16.67 32.87 -4.54
CA PHE A 338 -17.51 33.73 -5.38
C PHE A 338 -17.51 33.39 -6.88
N SER A 339 -16.61 32.53 -7.38
CA SER A 339 -16.55 32.22 -8.82
C SER A 339 -16.93 30.77 -9.14
N GLN A 340 -18.09 30.59 -9.78
CA GLN A 340 -18.53 29.30 -10.31
C GLN A 340 -17.54 28.71 -11.32
N ARG A 341 -16.99 29.54 -12.22
CA ARG A 341 -16.00 29.11 -13.22
C ARG A 341 -14.75 28.54 -12.54
N TYR A 342 -14.25 29.22 -11.50
CA TYR A 342 -13.06 28.77 -10.77
C TYR A 342 -13.29 27.43 -10.04
N ARG A 343 -14.47 27.24 -9.41
CA ARG A 343 -14.84 25.96 -8.79
C ARG A 343 -14.93 24.82 -9.80
N LEU A 344 -15.53 25.08 -10.95
CA LEU A 344 -15.60 24.12 -12.05
C LEU A 344 -14.20 23.72 -12.54
N THR A 345 -13.30 24.69 -12.72
CA THR A 345 -11.90 24.41 -13.09
C THR A 345 -11.19 23.56 -12.04
N ILE A 346 -11.38 23.83 -10.74
CA ILE A 346 -10.81 22.99 -9.67
C ILE A 346 -11.33 21.56 -9.75
N ALA A 347 -12.65 21.38 -9.90
CA ALA A 347 -13.26 20.06 -10.02
C ALA A 347 -12.74 19.30 -11.25
N LYS A 348 -12.68 19.95 -12.41
CA LYS A 348 -12.13 19.35 -13.64
C LYS A 348 -10.66 18.96 -13.48
N ASN A 349 -9.83 19.86 -12.95
CA ASN A 349 -8.41 19.57 -12.74
C ASN A 349 -8.21 18.42 -11.75
N TYR A 350 -9.03 18.35 -10.70
CA TYR A 350 -9.02 17.22 -9.77
C TYR A 350 -9.36 15.91 -10.49
N VAL A 351 -10.48 15.86 -11.20
CA VAL A 351 -10.93 14.64 -11.90
C VAL A 351 -9.94 14.22 -12.99
N ALA A 352 -9.43 15.16 -13.80
CA ALA A 352 -8.41 14.89 -14.81
C ALA A 352 -7.14 14.30 -14.21
N LYS A 353 -6.66 14.86 -13.08
CA LYS A 353 -5.52 14.30 -12.36
C LYS A 353 -5.79 12.88 -11.88
N ARG A 354 -7.00 12.58 -11.40
CA ARG A 354 -7.38 11.23 -10.96
C ARG A 354 -7.44 10.24 -12.13
N ILE A 355 -7.97 10.65 -13.28
CA ILE A 355 -7.95 9.85 -14.53
C ILE A 355 -6.51 9.52 -14.92
N ASN A 356 -5.63 10.52 -14.94
CA ASN A 356 -4.21 10.31 -15.27
C ASN A 356 -3.52 9.37 -14.28
N ILE A 357 -3.80 9.47 -12.98
CA ILE A 357 -3.27 8.52 -11.97
C ILE A 357 -3.71 7.08 -12.27
N TRP A 358 -4.97 6.88 -12.66
CA TRP A 358 -5.46 5.55 -13.05
C TRP A 358 -4.81 5.07 -14.36
N GLN A 359 -4.58 5.96 -15.33
CA GLN A 359 -3.88 5.65 -16.57
C GLN A 359 -2.41 5.27 -16.33
N ASP A 360 -1.69 6.05 -15.52
CA ASP A 360 -0.28 5.80 -15.15
C ASP A 360 -0.12 4.44 -14.45
N ARG A 361 -1.11 4.07 -13.63
CA ARG A 361 -1.19 2.76 -12.96
C ARG A 361 -1.69 1.63 -13.87
N LYS A 362 -1.97 1.91 -15.15
CA LYS A 362 -2.59 0.98 -16.12
C LYS A 362 -3.93 0.40 -15.66
N GLN A 363 -4.62 1.10 -14.77
CA GLN A 363 -5.98 0.78 -14.34
C GLN A 363 -6.99 1.13 -15.45
N LEU A 364 -6.69 2.17 -16.22
CA LEU A 364 -7.38 2.52 -17.47
C LEU A 364 -6.48 2.25 -18.68
N LYS A 365 -7.06 1.76 -19.78
CA LYS A 365 -6.43 1.77 -21.10
C LYS A 365 -6.30 3.23 -21.59
N ASN A 366 -5.36 3.51 -22.48
CA ASN A 366 -5.19 4.87 -23.03
C ASN A 366 -6.47 5.39 -23.67
N GLU A 367 -7.16 4.55 -24.44
CA GLU A 367 -8.45 4.88 -25.06
C GLU A 367 -9.54 5.23 -24.03
N GLU A 368 -9.62 4.48 -22.93
CA GLU A 368 -10.59 4.72 -21.85
C GLU A 368 -10.29 6.04 -21.12
N ALA A 369 -9.02 6.35 -20.87
CA ALA A 369 -8.59 7.60 -20.25
C ALA A 369 -8.89 8.79 -21.16
N ASP A 370 -8.57 8.69 -22.45
CA ASP A 370 -8.86 9.71 -23.45
C ASP A 370 -10.36 9.97 -23.57
N ASP A 371 -11.17 8.90 -23.53
CA ASP A 371 -12.61 9.01 -23.50
C ASP A 371 -13.08 9.78 -22.28
N PHE A 372 -12.62 9.47 -21.06
CA PHE A 372 -12.99 10.23 -19.88
C PHE A 372 -12.59 11.71 -19.97
N LEU A 373 -11.37 12.01 -20.44
CA LEU A 373 -10.88 13.39 -20.58
C LEU A 373 -11.69 14.19 -21.61
N LYS A 374 -12.01 13.59 -22.76
CA LYS A 374 -12.88 14.20 -23.78
C LYS A 374 -14.27 14.51 -23.21
N HIS A 375 -14.86 13.59 -22.44
CA HIS A 375 -16.15 13.80 -21.80
C HIS A 375 -16.10 14.91 -20.74
N LEU A 376 -15.06 14.94 -19.91
CA LEU A 376 -14.85 15.98 -18.88
C LEU A 376 -14.72 17.38 -19.49
N ASN A 377 -14.05 17.49 -20.64
CA ASN A 377 -13.88 18.77 -21.34
C ASN A 377 -15.19 19.29 -21.95
N ARG A 378 -16.03 18.40 -22.50
CA ARG A 378 -17.35 18.74 -23.07
C ARG A 378 -18.37 19.23 -22.03
N GLU A 379 -18.17 18.93 -20.74
CA GLU A 379 -19.04 19.41 -19.65
C GLU A 379 -18.71 20.86 -19.23
N THR A 380 -18.98 21.83 -20.10
CA THR A 380 -18.64 23.26 -19.87
C THR A 380 -19.57 23.98 -18.89
N SER A 381 -20.77 23.45 -18.61
CA SER A 381 -21.80 24.09 -17.77
C SER A 381 -22.41 23.17 -16.70
N SER A 382 -21.69 22.09 -16.33
CA SER A 382 -22.23 21.09 -15.42
C SER A 382 -22.44 21.62 -13.99
N GLU A 383 -23.71 21.80 -13.59
CA GLU A 383 -24.08 22.20 -12.22
C GLU A 383 -23.55 21.21 -11.18
N TYR A 384 -23.54 19.89 -11.48
CA TYR A 384 -23.07 18.87 -10.55
C TYR A 384 -21.55 18.94 -10.29
N LEU A 385 -20.73 19.22 -11.32
CA LEU A 385 -19.28 19.34 -11.13
C LEU A 385 -18.92 20.57 -10.30
N ASN A 386 -19.69 21.65 -10.46
CA ASN A 386 -19.53 22.84 -9.65
C ASN A 386 -19.88 22.57 -8.17
N ASP A 387 -21.00 21.88 -7.91
CA ASP A 387 -21.40 21.50 -6.54
C ASP A 387 -20.41 20.51 -5.90
N PHE A 388 -19.89 19.55 -6.67
CA PHE A 388 -18.78 18.69 -6.24
C PHE A 388 -17.52 19.51 -5.91
N GLY A 389 -17.19 20.51 -6.74
CA GLY A 389 -16.10 21.46 -6.49
C GLY A 389 -16.26 22.21 -5.16
N VAL A 390 -17.49 22.59 -4.80
CA VAL A 390 -17.79 23.21 -3.49
C VAL A 390 -17.46 22.24 -2.36
N HIS A 391 -17.93 20.98 -2.43
CA HIS A 391 -17.64 19.98 -1.41
C HIS A 391 -16.13 19.69 -1.26
N LEU A 392 -15.37 19.72 -2.36
CA LEU A 392 -13.91 19.58 -2.31
C LEU A 392 -13.23 20.73 -1.54
N GLY A 393 -13.63 21.98 -1.78
CA GLY A 393 -12.99 23.13 -1.11
C GLY A 393 -13.49 23.40 0.31
N ILE A 394 -14.76 23.10 0.62
CA ILE A 394 -15.30 23.17 1.99
C ILE A 394 -14.46 22.30 2.95
N LYS A 395 -13.93 21.16 2.49
CA LYS A 395 -13.06 20.29 3.30
C LYS A 395 -11.82 21.00 3.84
N ILE A 396 -11.24 21.93 3.08
CA ILE A 396 -10.06 22.69 3.52
C ILE A 396 -10.46 23.63 4.66
N LEU A 397 -11.60 24.31 4.54
CA LEU A 397 -12.13 25.19 5.59
C LEU A 397 -12.45 24.40 6.84
N ILE A 398 -13.16 23.29 6.70
CA ILE A 398 -13.51 22.39 7.81
C ILE A 398 -12.24 22.00 8.57
N LYS A 399 -11.19 21.56 7.88
CA LYS A 399 -9.94 21.17 8.55
C LYS A 399 -9.24 22.33 9.26
N ILE A 400 -9.27 23.54 8.70
CA ILE A 400 -8.72 24.71 9.39
C ILE A 400 -9.55 24.99 10.65
N THR A 401 -10.87 24.96 10.56
CA THR A 401 -11.73 25.16 11.72
C THR A 401 -11.53 24.06 12.77
N GLU A 402 -11.57 22.78 12.38
CA GLU A 402 -11.46 21.61 13.26
C GLU A 402 -10.09 21.47 13.91
N TYR A 403 -8.99 21.77 13.22
CA TYR A 403 -7.63 21.53 13.72
C TYR A 403 -6.87 22.78 14.16
N LEU A 404 -7.41 23.97 13.92
CA LEU A 404 -6.79 25.24 14.35
C LEU A 404 -7.73 26.03 15.24
N VAL A 405 -8.91 26.40 14.73
CA VAL A 405 -9.83 27.32 15.43
C VAL A 405 -10.40 26.65 16.68
N ILE A 406 -10.94 25.44 16.54
CA ILE A 406 -11.62 24.71 17.61
C ILE A 406 -10.64 24.32 18.75
N PRO A 407 -9.43 23.80 18.48
CA PRO A 407 -8.43 23.60 19.53
C PRO A 407 -8.00 24.90 20.20
N LEU A 408 -7.87 26.00 19.47
CA LEU A 408 -7.53 27.31 20.05
C LEU A 408 -8.64 27.80 20.98
N LEU A 409 -9.91 27.68 20.57
CA LEU A 409 -11.06 28.05 21.40
C LEU A 409 -11.13 27.20 22.67
N TYR A 410 -10.81 25.91 22.59
CA TYR A 410 -10.70 25.03 23.75
C TYR A 410 -9.55 25.44 24.67
N LEU A 411 -8.37 25.73 24.12
CA LEU A 411 -7.19 26.16 24.89
C LEU A 411 -7.40 27.51 25.60
N ILE A 412 -8.18 28.42 25.01
CA ILE A 412 -8.53 29.72 25.61
C ILE A 412 -9.70 29.58 26.62
N GLY A 413 -10.32 28.39 26.73
CA GLY A 413 -11.41 28.12 27.66
C GLY A 413 -12.77 28.66 27.21
N LEU A 414 -12.94 28.97 25.91
CA LEU A 414 -14.20 29.48 25.35
C LEU A 414 -15.20 28.37 25.02
N ILE A 415 -14.73 27.13 24.88
CA ILE A 415 -15.57 25.95 24.67
C ILE A 415 -15.14 24.85 25.63
N ASP A 416 -16.08 24.01 26.03
CA ASP A 416 -15.82 22.86 26.89
C ASP A 416 -15.33 21.62 26.10
N GLU A 417 -14.89 20.59 26.82
CA GLU A 417 -14.39 19.35 26.24
C GLU A 417 -15.46 18.61 25.42
N LEU A 418 -16.71 18.64 25.87
CA LEU A 418 -17.83 18.00 25.19
C LEU A 418 -18.09 18.64 23.82
N PHE A 419 -18.11 19.98 23.76
CA PHE A 419 -18.28 20.71 22.50
C PHE A 419 -17.09 20.47 21.57
N PHE A 420 -15.86 20.49 22.10
CA PHE A 420 -14.64 20.21 21.34
C PHE A 420 -14.70 18.84 20.64
N ILE A 421 -14.99 17.77 21.39
CA ILE A 421 -15.09 16.40 20.87
C ILE A 421 -16.26 16.27 19.90
N THR A 422 -17.42 16.83 20.24
CA THR A 422 -18.63 16.77 19.40
C THR A 422 -18.39 17.47 18.06
N TRP A 423 -17.74 18.64 18.06
CA TRP A 423 -17.44 19.39 16.86
C TRP A 423 -16.40 18.70 15.97
N LEU A 424 -15.38 18.05 16.55
CA LEU A 424 -14.42 17.25 15.80
C LEU A 424 -15.07 16.08 15.04
N ILE A 425 -16.19 15.55 15.54
CA ILE A 425 -16.92 14.43 14.92
C ILE A 425 -17.98 14.95 13.93
N LEU A 426 -18.74 15.98 14.31
CA LEU A 426 -19.95 16.43 13.60
C LEU A 426 -19.78 17.68 12.74
N GLY A 427 -18.68 18.44 12.90
CA GLY A 427 -18.44 19.68 12.16
C GLY A 427 -18.54 19.48 10.64
N GLY A 428 -17.81 18.52 10.09
CA GLY A 428 -17.85 18.20 8.66
C GLY A 428 -19.23 17.84 8.08
N PRO A 429 -20.02 16.93 8.70
CA PRO A 429 -21.44 16.73 8.38
C PRO A 429 -22.26 18.03 8.39
N ILE A 430 -22.19 18.84 9.46
CA ILE A 430 -22.99 20.06 9.62
C ILE A 430 -22.79 21.02 8.44
N TYR A 431 -21.54 21.33 8.06
CA TYR A 431 -21.26 22.25 6.95
C TYR A 431 -21.84 21.78 5.61
N ARG A 432 -21.78 20.47 5.34
CA ARG A 432 -22.29 19.90 4.08
C ARG A 432 -23.81 19.87 4.07
N THR A 433 -24.44 19.56 5.20
CA THR A 433 -25.90 19.62 5.36
C THR A 433 -26.41 21.03 5.14
N VAL A 434 -25.79 22.04 5.74
CA VAL A 434 -26.17 23.45 5.54
C VAL A 434 -26.10 23.85 4.06
N TYR A 435 -25.00 23.51 3.37
CA TYR A 435 -24.86 23.81 1.95
C TYR A 435 -25.90 23.07 1.08
N THR A 436 -26.14 21.79 1.37
CA THR A 436 -27.08 20.97 0.59
C THR A 436 -28.53 21.40 0.85
N SER A 437 -28.89 21.76 2.08
CA SER A 437 -30.19 22.36 2.44
C SER A 437 -30.43 23.66 1.69
N TRP A 438 -29.43 24.54 1.63
CA TRP A 438 -29.50 25.77 0.83
C TRP A 438 -29.77 25.48 -0.65
N ARG A 439 -29.12 24.45 -1.21
CA ARG A 439 -29.35 24.01 -2.60
C ARG A 439 -30.73 23.38 -2.80
N VAL A 440 -31.27 22.65 -1.82
CA VAL A 440 -32.65 22.15 -1.82
C VAL A 440 -33.64 23.32 -1.91
N ILE A 441 -33.45 24.35 -1.08
CA ILE A 441 -34.27 25.58 -1.10
C ILE A 441 -34.14 26.28 -2.44
N GLN A 442 -32.93 26.43 -2.97
CA GLN A 442 -32.70 27.07 -4.27
C GLN A 442 -33.36 26.28 -5.43
N SER A 443 -33.30 24.94 -5.41
CA SER A 443 -33.96 24.10 -6.41
C SER A 443 -35.49 24.19 -6.31
N PHE A 444 -36.03 24.24 -5.09
CA PHE A 444 -37.45 24.42 -4.83
C PHE A 444 -37.95 25.77 -5.37
N ILE A 445 -37.24 26.86 -5.09
CA ILE A 445 -37.56 28.21 -5.60
C ILE A 445 -37.52 28.25 -7.13
N ASN A 446 -36.56 27.56 -7.76
CA ASN A 446 -36.38 27.55 -9.20
C ASN A 446 -37.16 26.44 -9.94
N ARG A 447 -38.08 25.73 -9.26
CA ARG A 447 -38.87 24.60 -9.81
C ARG A 447 -38.03 23.51 -10.51
N LYS A 448 -36.81 23.27 -10.01
CA LYS A 448 -35.93 22.18 -10.47
C LYS A 448 -36.11 20.95 -9.58
N GLU A 449 -35.66 19.77 -10.05
CA GLU A 449 -35.64 18.57 -9.23
C GLU A 449 -34.88 18.79 -7.92
N ILE A 450 -35.52 18.39 -6.82
CA ILE A 450 -34.94 18.50 -5.48
C ILE A 450 -33.89 17.40 -5.30
N PRO A 451 -32.65 17.74 -4.90
CA PRO A 451 -31.56 16.76 -4.81
C PRO A 451 -31.62 15.95 -3.50
N TRP A 452 -32.68 15.17 -3.31
CA TRP A 452 -32.92 14.38 -2.10
C TRP A 452 -31.82 13.37 -1.78
N ILE A 453 -31.20 12.76 -2.80
CA ILE A 453 -30.10 11.82 -2.58
C ILE A 453 -28.83 12.56 -2.18
N ALA A 454 -28.58 13.73 -2.77
CA ALA A 454 -27.47 14.56 -2.32
C ALA A 454 -27.65 14.97 -0.86
N PHE A 455 -28.88 15.30 -0.45
CA PHE A 455 -29.19 15.64 0.94
C PHE A 455 -28.92 14.47 1.89
N LEU A 456 -29.47 13.28 1.61
CA LEU A 456 -29.29 12.10 2.45
C LEU A 456 -27.84 11.62 2.51
N VAL A 457 -27.13 11.57 1.37
CA VAL A 457 -25.72 11.17 1.33
C VAL A 457 -24.84 12.25 1.99
N GLY A 458 -25.20 13.53 1.87
CA GLY A 458 -24.51 14.67 2.46
C GLY A 458 -24.43 14.61 3.99
N LEU A 459 -25.46 14.04 4.63
CA LEU A 459 -25.54 13.84 6.09
C LEU A 459 -24.50 12.83 6.61
N ILE A 460 -24.00 11.93 5.76
CA ILE A 460 -23.09 10.88 6.18
C ILE A 460 -21.67 11.46 6.40
N PRO A 461 -21.08 11.32 7.60
CA PRO A 461 -19.67 11.67 7.84
C PRO A 461 -18.76 10.99 6.82
N THR A 462 -17.72 11.69 6.37
CA THR A 462 -16.75 11.25 5.34
C THR A 462 -17.30 11.00 3.92
N ILE A 463 -18.48 10.39 3.73
CA ILE A 463 -19.02 9.98 2.42
C ILE A 463 -19.77 11.13 1.70
N GLY A 464 -20.36 12.08 2.43
CA GLY A 464 -21.13 13.19 1.84
C GLY A 464 -20.43 14.09 0.79
N ILE A 465 -19.13 13.93 0.54
CA ILE A 465 -18.48 14.54 -0.65
C ILE A 465 -19.09 13.98 -1.94
N LEU A 466 -19.54 12.72 -1.93
CA LEU A 466 -20.18 12.04 -3.05
C LEU A 466 -21.67 12.38 -3.23
N ALA A 467 -22.24 13.26 -2.42
CA ALA A 467 -23.65 13.64 -2.48
C ALA A 467 -24.14 13.95 -3.91
N TYR A 468 -23.45 14.86 -4.60
CA TYR A 468 -23.81 15.27 -5.96
C TYR A 468 -23.46 14.24 -7.04
N PRO A 469 -22.29 13.56 -7.01
CA PRO A 469 -22.04 12.40 -7.87
C PRO A 469 -23.12 11.31 -7.76
N CYS A 470 -23.54 10.94 -6.54
CA CYS A 470 -24.61 9.95 -6.32
C CYS A 470 -25.96 10.44 -6.84
N GLN A 471 -26.31 11.71 -6.59
CA GLN A 471 -27.52 12.33 -7.14
C GLN A 471 -27.52 12.28 -8.67
N LEU A 472 -26.39 12.56 -9.33
CA LEU A 472 -26.28 12.50 -10.78
C LEU A 472 -26.43 11.07 -11.31
N ILE A 473 -25.82 10.08 -10.66
CA ILE A 473 -25.98 8.66 -11.04
C ILE A 473 -27.44 8.23 -10.99
N TYR A 474 -28.19 8.74 -10.02
CA TYR A 474 -29.61 8.45 -9.86
C TYR A 474 -30.50 9.20 -10.88
N SER A 475 -30.26 10.49 -11.09
CA SER A 475 -31.11 11.36 -11.92
C SER A 475 -30.78 11.29 -13.42
N ALA A 476 -29.52 11.05 -13.81
CA ALA A 476 -29.12 11.11 -15.21
C ALA A 476 -29.38 9.81 -15.99
N GLN A 477 -29.76 9.94 -17.27
CA GLN A 477 -29.70 8.88 -18.28
C GLN A 477 -28.52 9.12 -19.24
N GLY A 478 -27.90 8.04 -19.73
CA GLY A 478 -26.87 8.12 -20.79
C GLY A 478 -25.47 8.62 -20.37
N LYS A 479 -24.79 9.34 -21.26
CA LYS A 479 -23.32 9.55 -21.24
C LYS A 479 -22.79 10.39 -20.06
N LYS A 480 -23.59 11.32 -19.50
CA LYS A 480 -23.23 12.12 -18.30
C LYS A 480 -23.05 11.27 -17.03
N LYS A 481 -23.62 10.06 -17.01
CA LYS A 481 -23.51 9.11 -15.90
C LYS A 481 -22.08 8.59 -15.70
N LYS A 482 -21.29 8.47 -16.76
CA LYS A 482 -19.98 7.79 -16.73
C LYS A 482 -18.93 8.53 -15.90
N ILE A 483 -18.86 9.86 -15.98
CA ILE A 483 -17.92 10.67 -15.17
C ILE A 483 -18.32 10.64 -13.70
N ALA A 484 -19.60 10.77 -13.37
CA ALA A 484 -20.05 10.66 -11.98
C ALA A 484 -19.80 9.25 -11.41
N GLN A 485 -20.02 8.19 -12.20
CA GLN A 485 -19.66 6.83 -11.79
C GLN A 485 -18.16 6.72 -11.52
N PHE A 486 -17.30 7.25 -12.41
CA PHE A 486 -15.85 7.26 -12.20
C PHE A 486 -15.47 7.97 -10.89
N ILE A 487 -16.06 9.13 -10.58
CA ILE A 487 -15.80 9.85 -9.32
C ILE A 487 -16.16 8.98 -8.10
N VAL A 488 -17.25 8.23 -8.17
CA VAL A 488 -17.64 7.31 -7.09
C VAL A 488 -16.64 6.15 -6.97
N TYR A 489 -16.26 5.49 -8.07
CA TYR A 489 -15.22 4.43 -8.03
C TYR A 489 -13.89 4.96 -7.49
N ASP A 490 -13.42 6.12 -7.96
CA ASP A 490 -12.17 6.74 -7.51
C ASP A 490 -12.21 7.07 -6.01
N PHE A 491 -13.30 7.67 -5.52
CA PHE A 491 -13.43 8.01 -4.11
C PHE A 491 -13.32 6.80 -3.19
N PHE A 492 -14.02 5.71 -3.51
CA PHE A 492 -13.94 4.48 -2.73
C PHE A 492 -12.56 3.84 -2.82
N SER A 493 -11.93 3.87 -4.00
CA SER A 493 -10.55 3.39 -4.17
C SER A 493 -9.58 4.18 -3.27
N VAL A 494 -9.70 5.51 -3.22
CA VAL A 494 -8.89 6.38 -2.34
C VAL A 494 -9.11 6.09 -0.85
N ILE A 495 -10.32 5.70 -0.44
CA ILE A 495 -10.58 5.28 0.94
C ILE A 495 -9.76 4.02 1.25
N GLY A 496 -9.87 2.98 0.40
CA GLY A 496 -9.15 1.74 0.60
C GLY A 496 -7.62 1.91 0.55
N GLU A 497 -7.12 2.77 -0.35
CA GLU A 497 -5.70 3.13 -0.46
C GLU A 497 -5.14 3.72 0.86
N LYS A 498 -5.95 4.50 1.59
CA LYS A 498 -5.52 5.28 2.75
C LYS A 498 -5.72 4.61 4.10
N ILE A 499 -6.26 3.39 4.13
CA ILE A 499 -6.44 2.66 5.39
C ILE A 499 -5.07 2.40 6.02
N PRO A 500 -4.80 2.90 7.24
CA PRO A 500 -3.52 2.69 7.90
C PRO A 500 -3.25 1.19 8.10
N GLY A 501 -2.01 0.77 7.91
CA GLY A 501 -1.59 -0.63 8.12
C GLY A 501 -1.93 -1.56 6.97
N TRP A 502 -3.17 -1.53 6.46
CA TRP A 502 -3.73 -2.54 5.54
C TRP A 502 -4.12 -2.02 4.15
N GLY A 503 -4.22 -0.70 3.99
CA GLY A 503 -4.44 -0.06 2.70
C GLY A 503 -3.16 0.08 1.87
N GLY A 504 -3.33 0.57 0.65
CA GLY A 504 -2.27 0.89 -0.30
C GLY A 504 -2.79 0.81 -1.73
N THR A 505 -2.01 1.30 -2.69
CA THR A 505 -2.30 1.12 -4.11
C THR A 505 -2.24 -0.35 -4.51
N ASP A 506 -3.23 -0.78 -5.28
CA ASP A 506 -3.38 -2.10 -5.87
C ASP A 506 -3.48 -3.23 -4.81
N THR A 507 -3.98 -2.87 -3.62
CA THR A 507 -4.21 -3.80 -2.50
C THR A 507 -5.63 -4.34 -2.50
N GLN A 508 -5.85 -5.51 -1.89
CA GLN A 508 -7.19 -6.08 -1.77
C GLN A 508 -8.16 -5.15 -1.02
N THR A 509 -7.65 -4.31 -0.10
CA THR A 509 -8.45 -3.28 0.57
C THR A 509 -8.93 -2.21 -0.42
N GLU A 510 -8.07 -1.70 -1.32
CA GLU A 510 -8.51 -0.78 -2.38
C GLU A 510 -9.59 -1.44 -3.26
N HIS A 511 -9.38 -2.69 -3.69
CA HIS A 511 -10.36 -3.43 -4.49
C HIS A 511 -11.68 -3.64 -3.78
N PHE A 512 -11.65 -3.96 -2.47
CA PHE A 512 -12.86 -4.14 -1.67
C PHE A 512 -13.73 -2.87 -1.66
N PHE A 513 -13.12 -1.71 -1.36
CA PHE A 513 -13.86 -0.45 -1.38
C PHE A 513 -14.31 -0.08 -2.80
N ASN A 514 -13.45 -0.25 -3.80
CA ASN A 514 -13.80 -0.04 -5.20
C ASN A 514 -15.00 -0.91 -5.65
N HIS A 515 -15.11 -2.15 -5.16
CA HIS A 515 -16.27 -3.01 -5.38
C HIS A 515 -17.56 -2.48 -4.75
N LEU A 516 -17.48 -1.83 -3.57
CA LEU A 516 -18.65 -1.22 -2.94
C LEU A 516 -19.25 -0.10 -3.80
N ALA A 517 -18.41 0.65 -4.52
CA ALA A 517 -18.87 1.65 -5.47
C ALA A 517 -19.78 1.06 -6.56
N ASP A 518 -19.57 -0.19 -6.96
CA ASP A 518 -20.36 -0.87 -7.99
C ASP A 518 -21.84 -1.01 -7.59
N LYS A 519 -22.11 -1.29 -6.31
CA LYS A 519 -23.47 -1.39 -5.77
C LYS A 519 -24.22 -0.05 -5.87
N ILE A 520 -23.50 1.06 -5.69
CA ILE A 520 -24.05 2.42 -5.77
C ILE A 520 -24.20 2.84 -7.24
N ALA A 521 -23.19 2.57 -8.07
CA ALA A 521 -23.11 2.99 -9.46
C ALA A 521 -24.10 2.26 -10.39
N ARG A 522 -24.53 1.03 -10.05
CA ARG A 522 -25.38 0.16 -10.89
C ARG A 522 -26.84 0.03 -10.44
N HIS A 523 -27.27 0.72 -9.39
CA HIS A 523 -28.59 0.52 -8.73
C HIS A 523 -29.84 0.75 -9.63
N LYS A 524 -29.67 1.15 -10.90
CA LYS A 524 -30.78 1.40 -11.86
C LYS A 524 -30.96 0.34 -12.96
N ASN A 525 -30.09 -0.67 -13.07
CA ASN A 525 -30.26 -1.74 -14.07
C ASN A 525 -31.10 -2.93 -13.57
N ARG A 526 -31.35 -3.05 -12.25
CA ARG A 526 -32.15 -4.16 -11.67
C ARG A 526 -33.65 -3.87 -11.56
N THR A 527 -34.06 -2.59 -11.58
CA THR A 527 -35.46 -2.19 -11.41
C THR A 527 -36.24 -2.06 -12.73
N LYS A 528 -35.64 -2.47 -13.87
CA LYS A 528 -36.32 -2.54 -15.18
C LYS A 528 -36.45 -3.98 -15.72
N SER A 529 -36.13 -4.99 -14.92
CA SER A 529 -36.24 -6.41 -15.29
C SER A 529 -37.18 -7.19 -14.36
N LEU A 530 -38.25 -6.53 -13.89
CA LEU A 530 -39.41 -7.14 -13.26
C LEU A 530 -40.65 -6.62 -13.98
#